data_AF-A0A7V5Q217-F1
#
_entry.id   AF-A0A7V5Q217-F1
#
_cell.length_a   1.000
_cell.length_b   1.000
_cell.length_c   1.000
_cell.angle_alpha   90.00
_cell.angle_beta   90.00
_cell.angle_gamma   90.00
#
_symmetry.space_group_name_H-M   'P 1'
#
loop_
_entity.id
_entity.type
_entity.pdbx_description
1 polymer ?
#
loop_
_entity_poly.entity_id
_entity_poly.type
_entity_poly.pdbx_seq_one_letter_code
_entity_poly.pdbx_strand_id
1 'polypeptide(L)'
;MPSAEPGSSSCFSGGRPGDEFNERGDVREVLRRNGWTLVRGGDNEYWRRPGKDHGSSATLRDGVLYVFSSNAAPFEPDRAYSPFGVYALLEHGGDFATAAAALRTEGFGATPVATGDVDISGILAGNVPDRDSCAVVDPGPIPEHLFEVPGFVRQVMDFTFSAAPYPNVALAFCGAMALQSFLSGRKVCTPGDLRTNIYLLALAGSGTGKEFPRKVNAQILFRVGLAGSLGDKFASGEGIQDALVRAGAMLFQNDEMDGVLRQINLDHENRRESIPNILLTLYTSANDIYPIRVKAGQKETVHVDQPHVTLFGTATPQHFYESLSNRMLTNGFFARLSIIDVGRRGAGQTPGSARNVPDSILEIAQWWADFRPGSGNLENFHPEPREVPFDPEAEESVEQLRSMTEAEYNRAEAARDEVAQAAWSRTCENAKKLALIYASSENHLEPVIRLPAVEWATALAMHQTRRQLYLAATYVAENPFHADCLKLLRKLREAPERSLPHSVLLKRMKMRSRDFRDLIETLVQRGEVQVTTTPSAGRPTVEYALVE
;
A
#
# COMPACT_ATOMS: atom_id res chain seq x y z
N MET A 1 -4.91 -48.77 30.52
CA MET A 1 -5.61 -47.62 31.11
C MET A 1 -5.02 -47.39 32.49
N PRO A 2 -3.94 -46.60 32.53
CA PRO A 2 -4.07 -45.25 33.06
C PRO A 2 -3.50 -44.18 32.12
N SER A 3 -3.91 -42.97 32.43
CA SER A 3 -3.80 -41.66 31.78
C SER A 3 -2.38 -41.12 31.65
N ALA A 4 -2.09 -40.49 30.51
CA ALA A 4 -0.89 -39.70 30.27
C ALA A 4 -1.29 -38.26 29.88
N GLU A 5 -0.70 -37.29 30.59
CA GLU A 5 -0.79 -35.84 30.37
C GLU A 5 -0.04 -35.42 29.09
N PRO A 6 -0.43 -34.31 28.43
CA PRO A 6 0.33 -33.77 27.31
C PRO A 6 1.50 -32.90 27.80
N GLY A 7 2.72 -33.38 27.58
CA GLY A 7 3.92 -32.56 27.70
C GLY A 7 4.01 -31.56 26.55
N SER A 8 3.94 -30.27 26.88
CA SER A 8 4.31 -29.17 26.00
C SER A 8 5.83 -29.07 25.93
N SER A 9 6.45 -29.56 24.85
CA SER A 9 7.85 -29.26 24.54
C SER A 9 7.93 -27.90 23.82
N SER A 10 8.22 -26.82 24.55
CA SER A 10 8.62 -25.55 23.94
C SER A 10 10.05 -25.70 23.42
N CYS A 11 10.20 -25.74 22.10
CA CYS A 11 11.47 -25.60 21.40
C CYS A 11 12.01 -24.18 21.63
N PHE A 12 13.00 -24.06 22.52
CA PHE A 12 13.70 -22.81 22.82
C PHE A 12 14.44 -22.31 21.58
N SER A 13 13.99 -21.18 21.03
CA SER A 13 14.77 -20.37 20.09
C SER A 13 15.96 -19.76 20.85
N GLY A 14 17.15 -19.77 20.23
CA GLY A 14 18.35 -19.16 20.80
C GLY A 14 18.20 -17.64 20.94
N GLY A 15 17.68 -17.20 22.08
CA GLY A 15 17.26 -15.83 22.37
C GLY A 15 18.40 -14.82 22.44
N ARG A 16 18.10 -13.57 22.08
CA ARG A 16 19.02 -12.44 22.27
C ARG A 16 19.19 -12.18 23.78
N PRO A 17 20.38 -11.78 24.26
CA PRO A 17 20.64 -11.64 25.71
C PRO A 17 19.67 -10.69 26.43
N GLY A 18 19.26 -9.61 25.77
CA GLY A 18 18.30 -8.66 26.33
C GLY A 18 16.88 -9.22 26.45
N ASP A 19 16.47 -10.12 25.55
CA ASP A 19 15.16 -10.77 25.59
C ASP A 19 15.12 -11.79 26.75
N GLU A 20 16.17 -12.59 26.89
CA GLU A 20 16.28 -13.53 28.01
C GLU A 20 16.38 -12.80 29.37
N PHE A 21 17.04 -11.64 29.41
CA PHE A 21 17.07 -10.81 30.62
C PHE A 21 15.72 -10.16 30.93
N ASN A 22 14.89 -9.83 29.94
CA ASN A 22 13.53 -9.36 30.19
C ASN A 22 12.64 -10.45 30.81
N GLU A 23 12.89 -11.72 30.49
CA GLU A 23 12.12 -12.85 31.01
C GLU A 23 12.62 -13.35 32.38
N ARG A 24 13.94 -13.41 32.57
CA ARG A 24 14.57 -14.07 33.74
C ARG A 24 15.42 -13.15 34.61
N GLY A 25 15.72 -11.93 34.15
CA GLY A 25 16.59 -10.99 34.86
C GLY A 25 15.91 -10.37 36.09
N ASP A 26 16.69 -10.13 37.14
CA ASP A 26 16.18 -9.48 38.36
C ASP A 26 16.38 -7.95 38.32
N VAL A 27 15.39 -7.25 37.78
CA VAL A 27 15.36 -5.78 37.72
C VAL A 27 15.42 -5.13 39.12
N ARG A 28 14.99 -5.82 40.19
CA ARG A 28 14.99 -5.27 41.55
C ARG A 28 16.41 -5.12 42.09
N GLU A 29 17.27 -6.08 41.78
CA GLU A 29 18.68 -6.01 42.14
C GLU A 29 19.40 -4.89 41.37
N VAL A 30 19.11 -4.71 40.08
CA VAL A 30 19.63 -3.59 39.28
C VAL A 30 19.24 -2.24 39.90
N LEU A 31 17.98 -2.09 40.32
CA LEU A 31 17.49 -0.88 40.99
C LEU A 31 18.22 -0.61 42.32
N ARG A 32 18.37 -1.63 43.16
CA ARG A 32 19.06 -1.51 44.47
C ARG A 32 20.52 -1.15 44.31
N ARG A 33 21.25 -1.77 43.38
CA ARG A 33 22.66 -1.46 43.08
C ARG A 33 22.85 0.00 42.70
N ASN A 34 21.87 0.57 42.00
CA ASN A 34 21.86 1.96 41.56
C ASN A 34 21.15 2.90 42.55
N GLY A 35 21.04 2.50 43.83
CA GLY A 35 20.61 3.35 44.94
C GLY A 35 19.09 3.57 45.07
N TRP A 36 18.27 2.82 44.33
CA TRP A 36 16.82 2.87 44.51
C TRP A 36 16.39 2.05 45.74
N THR A 37 15.42 2.58 46.47
CA THR A 37 14.90 1.94 47.70
C THR A 37 13.45 1.54 47.53
N LEU A 38 13.12 0.31 47.93
CA LEU A 38 11.74 -0.16 47.98
C LEU A 38 11.02 0.48 49.17
N VAL A 39 9.92 1.20 48.90
CA VAL A 39 9.12 1.90 49.92
C VAL A 39 7.91 1.07 50.34
N ARG A 40 7.30 0.34 49.41
CA ARG A 40 6.14 -0.53 49.65
C ARG A 40 6.17 -1.72 48.69
N GLY A 41 6.11 -2.94 49.24
CA GLY A 41 5.98 -4.17 48.45
C GLY A 41 4.52 -4.52 48.15
N GLY A 42 4.31 -5.55 47.32
CA GLY A 42 3.01 -6.06 46.86
C GLY A 42 3.01 -6.25 45.35
N ASP A 43 1.84 -6.55 44.76
CA ASP A 43 1.68 -6.75 43.29
C ASP A 43 2.07 -5.51 42.47
N ASN A 44 1.99 -4.33 43.10
CA ASN A 44 2.50 -3.07 42.56
C ASN A 44 3.49 -2.47 43.56
N GLU A 45 4.78 -2.69 43.31
CA GLU A 45 5.85 -2.24 44.19
C GLU A 45 6.15 -0.77 43.99
N TYR A 46 6.35 -0.02 45.07
CA TYR A 46 6.69 1.41 45.00
C TYR A 46 8.16 1.62 45.30
N TRP A 47 8.88 2.19 44.34
CA TRP A 47 10.31 2.42 44.38
C TRP A 47 10.63 3.92 44.49
N ARG A 48 11.67 4.24 45.25
CA ARG A 48 12.14 5.61 45.49
C ARG A 48 13.55 5.77 44.96
N ARG A 49 13.75 6.83 44.17
CA ARG A 49 15.03 7.17 43.57
C ARG A 49 16.09 7.56 44.60
N PRO A 50 17.38 7.51 44.25
CA PRO A 50 18.46 8.11 45.03
C PRO A 50 18.21 9.60 45.29
N GLY A 51 18.58 10.08 46.49
CA GLY A 51 18.52 11.50 46.85
C GLY A 51 17.11 12.06 47.15
N LYS A 52 16.09 11.20 47.31
CA LYS A 52 14.75 11.62 47.76
C LYS A 52 14.51 11.10 49.19
N ASP A 53 14.10 11.98 50.10
CA ASP A 53 13.91 11.60 51.51
C ASP A 53 12.53 10.96 51.78
N HIS A 54 11.48 11.39 51.08
CA HIS A 54 10.09 10.92 51.30
C HIS A 54 9.34 10.59 50.00
N GLY A 55 8.44 9.60 50.06
CA GLY A 55 7.54 9.21 48.96
C GLY A 55 8.18 8.32 47.89
N SER A 56 7.37 7.78 46.98
CA SER A 56 7.83 6.97 45.85
C SER A 56 8.07 7.82 44.59
N SER A 57 8.80 7.27 43.63
CA SER A 57 9.16 7.92 42.35
C SER A 57 8.90 7.02 41.13
N ALA A 58 8.72 5.72 41.35
CA ALA A 58 8.37 4.75 40.33
C ALA A 58 7.52 3.62 40.92
N THR A 59 6.82 2.90 40.06
CA THR A 59 6.13 1.64 40.38
C THR A 59 6.69 0.51 39.53
N LEU A 60 6.90 -0.67 40.13
CA LEU A 60 7.30 -1.88 39.43
C LEU A 60 6.15 -2.89 39.51
N ARG A 61 5.62 -3.27 38.36
CA ARG A 61 4.54 -4.26 38.23
C ARG A 61 4.84 -5.17 37.04
N ASP A 62 4.69 -6.48 37.21
CA ASP A 62 4.87 -7.49 36.16
C ASP A 62 6.22 -7.34 35.42
N GLY A 63 7.29 -6.98 36.15
CA GLY A 63 8.64 -6.77 35.61
C GLY A 63 8.88 -5.42 34.93
N VAL A 64 7.85 -4.60 34.72
CA VAL A 64 7.94 -3.30 34.04
C VAL A 64 8.01 -2.17 35.05
N LEU A 65 9.04 -1.32 34.93
CA LEU A 65 9.23 -0.16 35.79
C LEU A 65 8.56 1.07 35.15
N TYR A 66 7.54 1.63 35.79
CA TYR A 66 6.90 2.88 35.40
C TYR A 66 7.41 4.04 36.27
N VAL A 67 8.07 5.01 35.67
CA VAL A 67 8.67 6.15 36.38
C VAL A 67 7.80 7.39 36.17
N PHE A 68 7.15 7.89 37.23
CA PHE A 68 6.26 9.08 37.15
C PHE A 68 6.92 10.36 37.68
N SER A 69 8.22 10.32 38.03
CA SER A 69 8.91 11.49 38.57
C SER A 69 9.79 12.17 37.55
N SER A 70 9.64 13.49 37.41
CA SER A 70 10.43 14.35 36.50
C SER A 70 11.90 14.52 36.88
N ASN A 71 12.31 14.10 38.09
CA ASN A 71 13.69 14.21 38.59
C ASN A 71 14.30 12.82 38.83
N ALA A 72 14.13 11.89 37.89
CA ALA A 72 14.58 10.50 38.00
C ALA A 72 15.57 10.10 36.89
N ALA A 73 16.45 11.01 36.47
CA ALA A 73 17.49 10.73 35.49
C ALA A 73 18.27 9.45 35.85
N PRO A 74 18.56 8.57 34.88
CA PRO A 74 18.41 8.72 33.43
C PRO A 74 16.99 8.45 32.87
N PHE A 75 15.99 8.18 33.70
CA PHE A 75 14.62 7.93 33.26
C PHE A 75 13.86 9.23 32.96
N GLU A 76 13.14 9.22 31.85
CA GLU A 76 12.10 10.20 31.53
C GLU A 76 10.84 9.99 32.39
N PRO A 77 10.15 11.06 32.81
CA PRO A 77 8.88 10.97 33.52
C PRO A 77 7.76 10.39 32.64
N ASP A 78 6.80 9.76 33.32
CA ASP A 78 5.58 9.16 32.75
C ASP A 78 5.85 8.11 31.67
N ARG A 79 6.93 7.34 31.84
CA ARG A 79 7.38 6.32 30.89
C ARG A 79 7.60 4.96 31.57
N ALA A 80 7.25 3.90 30.85
CA ALA A 80 7.49 2.51 31.22
C ALA A 80 8.81 1.99 30.62
N TYR A 81 9.56 1.20 31.40
CA TYR A 81 10.83 0.60 31.01
C TYR A 81 10.81 -0.91 31.27
N SER A 82 11.27 -1.69 30.30
CA SER A 82 11.52 -3.13 30.48
C SER A 82 12.73 -3.37 31.39
N PRO A 83 12.88 -4.57 31.98
CA PRO A 83 14.05 -4.94 32.78
C PRO A 83 15.39 -4.63 32.09
N PHE A 84 15.52 -5.00 30.82
CA PHE A 84 16.71 -4.73 30.02
C PHE A 84 16.90 -3.22 29.77
N GLY A 85 15.81 -2.47 29.57
CA GLY A 85 15.86 -1.01 29.45
C GLY A 85 16.37 -0.34 30.73
N VAL A 86 15.95 -0.82 31.89
CA VAL A 86 16.45 -0.37 33.21
C VAL A 86 17.94 -0.66 33.36
N TYR A 87 18.37 -1.88 33.04
CA TYR A 87 19.78 -2.29 33.08
C TYR A 87 20.67 -1.47 32.14
N ALA A 88 20.26 -1.30 30.89
CA ALA A 88 21.01 -0.53 29.91
C ALA A 88 21.13 0.95 30.31
N LEU A 89 20.06 1.57 30.82
CA LEU A 89 20.07 2.97 31.23
C LEU A 89 20.93 3.22 32.48
N LEU A 90 20.83 2.35 33.49
CA LEU A 90 21.50 2.56 34.77
C LEU A 90 22.98 2.14 34.76
N GLU A 91 23.30 1.00 34.14
CA GLU A 91 24.67 0.45 34.20
C GLU A 91 25.51 0.77 32.95
N HIS A 92 24.87 1.03 31.81
CA HIS A 92 25.54 1.25 30.52
C HIS A 92 25.19 2.58 29.85
N GLY A 93 24.60 3.52 30.58
CA GLY A 93 24.32 4.88 30.08
C GLY A 93 23.37 4.96 28.88
N GLY A 94 22.54 3.94 28.66
CA GLY A 94 21.64 3.83 27.51
C GLY A 94 22.24 3.14 26.28
N ASP A 95 23.48 2.66 26.35
CA ASP A 95 24.07 1.83 25.29
C ASP A 95 23.59 0.37 25.40
N PHE A 96 22.53 0.07 24.66
CA PHE A 96 21.93 -1.27 24.60
C PHE A 96 22.86 -2.33 23.99
N ALA A 97 23.82 -1.95 23.14
CA ALA A 97 24.75 -2.91 22.53
C ALA A 97 25.78 -3.38 23.56
N THR A 98 26.36 -2.44 24.30
CA THR A 98 27.29 -2.74 25.38
C THR A 98 26.60 -3.50 26.52
N ALA A 99 25.36 -3.12 26.87
CA ALA A 99 24.54 -3.83 27.85
C ALA A 99 24.26 -5.29 27.44
N ALA A 100 23.89 -5.53 26.18
CA ALA A 100 23.65 -6.88 25.68
C ALA A 100 24.93 -7.74 25.63
N ALA A 101 26.10 -7.13 25.40
CA ALA A 101 27.39 -7.82 25.44
C ALA A 101 27.77 -8.23 26.87
N ALA A 102 27.56 -7.34 27.86
CA ALA A 102 27.77 -7.64 29.27
C ALA A 102 26.85 -8.77 29.76
N LEU A 103 25.56 -8.73 29.42
CA LEU A 103 24.62 -9.81 29.73
C LEU A 103 25.03 -11.15 29.10
N ARG A 104 25.64 -11.12 27.90
CA ARG A 104 26.20 -12.31 27.26
C ARG A 104 27.34 -12.94 28.08
N THR A 105 28.19 -12.11 28.70
CA THR A 105 29.23 -12.59 29.62
C THR A 105 28.68 -13.12 30.95
N GLU A 106 27.52 -12.61 31.38
CA GLU A 106 26.78 -13.08 32.56
C GLU A 106 25.95 -14.35 32.29
N GLY A 107 25.98 -14.88 31.07
CA GLY A 107 25.33 -16.13 30.69
C GLY A 107 23.91 -15.99 30.14
N PHE A 108 23.47 -14.78 29.80
CA PHE A 108 22.22 -14.54 29.08
C PHE A 108 22.45 -14.62 27.57
N GLY A 109 21.65 -15.43 26.87
CA GLY A 109 21.76 -15.73 25.44
C GLY A 109 22.63 -16.96 25.15
N ALA A 110 22.25 -17.72 24.12
CA ALA A 110 22.98 -18.94 23.73
C ALA A 110 24.34 -18.62 23.09
N THR A 111 25.40 -19.29 23.56
CA THR A 111 26.73 -19.24 22.93
C THR A 111 26.80 -20.25 21.78
N PRO A 112 27.13 -19.86 20.53
CA PRO A 112 27.41 -20.84 19.49
C PRO A 112 28.74 -21.53 19.80
N VAL A 113 28.73 -22.86 19.85
CA VAL A 113 29.94 -23.68 19.97
C VAL A 113 30.75 -23.54 18.66
N ALA A 114 31.99 -23.09 18.78
CA ALA A 114 32.94 -23.00 17.68
C ALA A 114 33.68 -24.33 17.47
N THR A 115 33.87 -24.75 16.22
CA THR A 115 35.15 -25.32 15.73
C THR A 115 35.19 -25.27 14.20
N GLY A 116 36.34 -24.85 13.67
CA GLY A 116 36.71 -24.94 12.25
C GLY A 116 37.19 -23.61 11.69
N ASP A 117 38.49 -23.49 11.46
CA ASP A 117 39.19 -22.38 10.78
C ASP A 117 38.37 -21.81 9.61
N VAL A 118 37.99 -20.54 9.71
CA VAL A 118 37.37 -19.78 8.61
C VAL A 118 38.29 -18.63 8.25
N ASP A 119 38.74 -18.65 7.01
CA ASP A 119 39.53 -17.61 6.37
C ASP A 119 38.81 -16.25 6.41
N ILE A 120 39.39 -15.30 7.15
CA ILE A 120 38.84 -13.97 7.44
C ILE A 120 39.16 -12.94 6.34
N SER A 121 39.88 -13.35 5.30
CA SER A 121 40.28 -12.46 4.20
C SER A 121 39.08 -11.95 3.37
N GLY A 122 37.93 -12.62 3.43
CA GLY A 122 36.68 -12.16 2.82
C GLY A 122 35.89 -11.11 3.62
N ILE A 123 36.14 -10.96 4.93
CA ILE A 123 35.36 -10.05 5.81
C ILE A 123 35.92 -8.62 5.80
N LEU A 124 37.22 -8.44 5.54
CA LEU A 124 37.80 -7.10 5.37
C LEU A 124 37.46 -6.46 4.00
N ALA A 125 36.87 -7.24 3.08
CA ALA A 125 36.42 -6.77 1.77
C ALA A 125 34.89 -6.86 1.58
N GLY A 126 34.14 -7.07 2.68
CA GLY A 126 32.68 -7.05 2.66
C GLY A 126 32.17 -5.68 3.08
N ASN A 127 31.75 -4.85 2.12
CA ASN A 127 30.77 -3.80 2.40
C ASN A 127 29.64 -4.44 3.23
N VAL A 128 29.42 -3.97 4.45
CA VAL A 128 28.15 -4.19 5.14
C VAL A 128 27.10 -3.65 4.17
N PRO A 129 26.21 -4.48 3.59
CA PRO A 129 25.19 -3.95 2.71
C PRO A 129 24.39 -2.95 3.54
N ASP A 130 24.36 -1.73 3.03
CA ASP A 130 23.68 -0.61 3.65
C ASP A 130 22.22 -0.99 3.89
N ARG A 131 21.79 -0.84 5.15
CA ARG A 131 20.52 -1.40 5.66
C ARG A 131 19.26 -0.69 5.11
N ASP A 132 19.43 0.31 4.26
CA ASP A 132 18.34 1.11 3.66
C ASP A 132 18.27 1.06 2.12
N SER A 133 19.06 0.21 1.44
CA SER A 133 19.06 0.14 -0.03
C SER A 133 18.53 -1.18 -0.59
N CYS A 134 17.35 -1.62 -0.15
CA CYS A 134 16.49 -2.38 -1.06
C CYS A 134 15.90 -1.38 -2.06
N ALA A 135 16.74 -0.83 -2.94
CA ALA A 135 16.30 0.13 -3.94
C ALA A 135 15.26 -0.57 -4.81
N VAL A 136 13.98 -0.21 -4.62
CA VAL A 136 12.91 -0.74 -5.45
C VAL A 136 13.26 -0.39 -6.89
N VAL A 137 13.58 -1.41 -7.68
CA VAL A 137 13.97 -1.23 -9.08
C VAL A 137 12.77 -0.71 -9.84
N ASP A 138 12.95 0.35 -10.62
CA ASP A 138 11.90 0.85 -11.49
C ASP A 138 11.63 -0.18 -12.59
N PRO A 139 10.45 -0.85 -12.64
CA PRO A 139 10.12 -1.75 -13.74
C PRO A 139 9.86 -1.00 -15.06
N GLY A 140 9.77 0.34 -15.01
CA GLY A 140 9.45 1.18 -16.15
C GLY A 140 7.95 1.40 -16.34
N PRO A 141 7.56 2.03 -17.47
CA PRO A 141 6.16 2.16 -17.84
C PRO A 141 5.57 0.79 -18.21
N ILE A 142 4.25 0.64 -18.02
CA ILE A 142 3.53 -0.58 -18.41
C ILE A 142 3.73 -0.84 -19.91
N PRO A 143 4.25 -2.01 -20.31
CA PRO A 143 4.38 -2.37 -21.72
C PRO A 143 3.05 -2.32 -22.46
N GLU A 144 3.04 -1.79 -23.69
CA GLU A 144 1.80 -1.55 -24.43
C GLU A 144 0.97 -2.82 -24.69
N HIS A 145 1.63 -3.97 -24.89
CA HIS A 145 0.95 -5.25 -25.08
C HIS A 145 0.12 -5.68 -23.86
N LEU A 146 0.41 -5.18 -22.66
CA LEU A 146 -0.39 -5.47 -21.46
C LEU A 146 -1.72 -4.69 -21.43
N PHE A 147 -1.95 -3.77 -22.35
CA PHE A 147 -3.27 -3.15 -22.54
C PHE A 147 -4.18 -3.96 -23.48
N GLU A 148 -3.70 -5.05 -24.07
CA GLU A 148 -4.50 -5.88 -24.97
C GLU A 148 -5.40 -6.84 -24.17
N VAL A 149 -6.71 -6.61 -24.23
CA VAL A 149 -7.74 -7.50 -23.66
C VAL A 149 -8.78 -7.77 -24.74
N PRO A 150 -9.05 -9.03 -25.12
CA PRO A 150 -9.90 -9.38 -26.26
C PRO A 150 -11.38 -9.12 -25.99
N GLY A 151 -12.19 -9.21 -27.04
CA GLY A 151 -13.65 -9.14 -26.95
C GLY A 151 -14.20 -7.76 -26.61
N PHE A 152 -15.10 -7.65 -25.62
CA PHE A 152 -15.81 -6.41 -25.31
C PHE A 152 -14.89 -5.24 -24.98
N VAL A 153 -13.90 -5.45 -24.11
CA VAL A 153 -12.91 -4.44 -23.71
C VAL A 153 -12.16 -3.95 -24.94
N ARG A 154 -11.72 -4.84 -25.85
CA ARG A 154 -11.06 -4.43 -27.10
C ARG A 154 -11.95 -3.51 -27.94
N GLN A 155 -13.22 -3.87 -28.13
CA GLN A 155 -14.15 -3.08 -28.94
C GLN A 155 -14.34 -1.67 -28.35
N VAL A 156 -14.54 -1.58 -27.04
CA VAL A 156 -14.68 -0.29 -26.33
C VAL A 156 -13.39 0.51 -26.41
N MET A 157 -12.22 -0.13 -26.28
CA MET A 157 -10.93 0.51 -26.44
C MET A 157 -10.74 1.09 -27.84
N ASP A 158 -10.98 0.31 -28.89
CA ASP A 158 -10.81 0.73 -30.28
C ASP A 158 -11.76 1.89 -30.64
N PHE A 159 -13.01 1.83 -30.18
CA PHE A 159 -13.95 2.94 -30.34
C PHE A 159 -13.49 4.19 -29.59
N THR A 160 -13.08 4.03 -28.33
CA THR A 160 -12.59 5.16 -27.51
C THR A 160 -11.36 5.80 -28.13
N PHE A 161 -10.41 4.98 -28.60
CA PHE A 161 -9.17 5.43 -29.23
C PHE A 161 -9.44 6.16 -30.55
N SER A 162 -10.27 5.59 -31.43
CA SER A 162 -10.59 6.16 -32.75
C SER A 162 -11.44 7.42 -32.69
N ALA A 163 -12.23 7.63 -31.64
CA ALA A 163 -13.08 8.81 -31.51
C ALA A 163 -12.50 9.89 -30.57
N ALA A 164 -11.48 9.58 -29.77
CA ALA A 164 -10.88 10.54 -28.84
C ALA A 164 -10.17 11.69 -29.57
N PRO A 165 -10.27 12.95 -29.09
CA PRO A 165 -9.47 14.07 -29.61
C PRO A 165 -7.97 13.85 -29.45
N TYR A 166 -7.57 13.22 -28.34
CA TYR A 166 -6.19 12.82 -28.03
C TYR A 166 -6.20 11.34 -27.67
N PRO A 167 -5.95 10.46 -28.64
CA PRO A 167 -5.95 9.02 -28.41
C PRO A 167 -4.88 8.62 -27.40
N ASN A 168 -5.26 7.76 -26.46
CA ASN A 168 -4.35 7.23 -25.47
C ASN A 168 -4.81 5.83 -25.06
N VAL A 169 -3.94 4.83 -25.29
CA VAL A 169 -4.25 3.42 -25.07
C VAL A 169 -4.54 3.13 -23.60
N ALA A 170 -3.72 3.66 -22.68
CA ALA A 170 -3.89 3.46 -21.24
C ALA A 170 -5.22 4.04 -20.71
N LEU A 171 -5.62 5.22 -21.19
CA LEU A 171 -6.92 5.83 -20.83
C LEU A 171 -8.11 5.05 -21.40
N ALA A 172 -7.99 4.59 -22.65
CA ALA A 172 -9.01 3.74 -23.28
C ALA A 172 -9.15 2.41 -22.52
N PHE A 173 -8.02 1.79 -22.16
CA PHE A 173 -7.96 0.58 -21.35
C PHE A 173 -8.65 0.76 -20.00
N CYS A 174 -8.30 1.79 -19.22
CA CYS A 174 -8.91 2.03 -17.91
C CYS A 174 -10.43 2.25 -18.01
N GLY A 175 -10.90 2.99 -19.02
CA GLY A 175 -12.33 3.20 -19.24
C GLY A 175 -13.07 1.90 -19.58
N ALA A 176 -12.52 1.11 -20.49
CA ALA A 176 -13.11 -0.16 -20.94
C ALA A 176 -13.11 -1.23 -19.84
N MET A 177 -12.01 -1.37 -19.10
CA MET A 177 -11.90 -2.29 -17.95
C MET A 177 -12.89 -1.92 -16.85
N ALA A 178 -13.04 -0.63 -16.53
CA ALA A 178 -14.02 -0.17 -15.55
C ALA A 178 -15.47 -0.47 -15.98
N LEU A 179 -15.77 -0.30 -17.27
CA LEU A 179 -17.09 -0.61 -17.81
C LEU A 179 -17.38 -2.12 -17.74
N GLN A 180 -16.46 -2.96 -18.20
CA GLN A 180 -16.62 -4.42 -18.14
C GLN A 180 -16.75 -4.90 -16.69
N SER A 181 -15.89 -4.43 -15.79
CA SER A 181 -15.94 -4.71 -14.35
C SER A 181 -17.33 -4.45 -13.76
N PHE A 182 -17.92 -3.29 -14.07
CA PHE A 182 -19.24 -2.90 -13.61
C PHE A 182 -20.35 -3.76 -14.23
N LEU A 183 -20.30 -3.99 -15.55
CA LEU A 183 -21.33 -4.74 -16.26
C LEU A 183 -21.42 -6.19 -15.79
N SER A 184 -20.30 -6.85 -15.54
CA SER A 184 -20.23 -8.23 -15.03
C SER A 184 -20.36 -8.33 -13.50
N GLY A 185 -20.32 -7.20 -12.79
CA GLY A 185 -20.20 -7.08 -11.33
C GLY A 185 -20.84 -8.17 -10.48
N ARG A 186 -22.15 -8.06 -10.22
CA ARG A 186 -22.92 -9.00 -9.40
C ARG A 186 -23.34 -10.27 -10.16
N LYS A 187 -22.74 -10.55 -11.33
CA LYS A 187 -23.24 -11.57 -12.27
C LYS A 187 -22.29 -12.74 -12.49
N VAL A 188 -21.00 -12.54 -12.24
CA VAL A 188 -19.99 -13.58 -12.41
C VAL A 188 -19.03 -13.61 -11.25
N CYS A 189 -18.42 -14.77 -11.03
CA CYS A 189 -17.40 -14.96 -10.02
C CYS A 189 -16.40 -16.03 -10.39
N THR A 190 -15.23 -16.02 -9.76
CA THR A 190 -14.32 -17.17 -9.80
C THR A 190 -14.86 -18.32 -8.94
N PRO A 191 -14.36 -19.55 -9.04
CA PRO A 191 -14.69 -20.64 -8.10
C PRO A 191 -14.35 -20.31 -6.64
N GLY A 192 -13.36 -19.45 -6.41
CA GLY A 192 -13.04 -18.88 -5.08
C GLY A 192 -13.92 -17.69 -4.67
N ASP A 193 -15.06 -17.49 -5.34
CA ASP A 193 -16.08 -16.46 -5.07
C ASP A 193 -15.61 -14.99 -5.21
N LEU A 194 -14.45 -14.73 -5.80
CA LEU A 194 -13.99 -13.37 -6.14
C LEU A 194 -14.89 -12.74 -7.21
N ARG A 195 -15.24 -11.47 -7.00
CA ARG A 195 -16.05 -10.64 -7.91
C ARG A 195 -15.17 -9.75 -8.79
N THR A 196 -15.77 -9.15 -9.82
CA THR A 196 -15.04 -8.26 -10.76
C THR A 196 -14.78 -6.85 -10.24
N ASN A 197 -15.09 -6.53 -8.97
CA ASN A 197 -14.92 -5.18 -8.44
C ASN A 197 -13.44 -4.74 -8.38
N ILE A 198 -13.10 -3.68 -9.14
CA ILE A 198 -11.75 -3.11 -9.20
C ILE A 198 -11.74 -1.59 -9.00
N TYR A 199 -10.64 -1.07 -8.46
CA TYR A 199 -10.40 0.36 -8.28
C TYR A 199 -9.28 0.82 -9.21
N LEU A 200 -9.63 1.39 -10.35
CA LEU A 200 -8.70 1.88 -11.35
C LEU A 200 -8.41 3.36 -11.15
N LEU A 201 -7.13 3.72 -11.18
CA LEU A 201 -6.67 5.09 -11.19
C LEU A 201 -5.74 5.32 -12.37
N ALA A 202 -6.14 6.15 -13.32
CA ALA A 202 -5.26 6.58 -14.41
C ALA A 202 -4.56 7.89 -14.04
N LEU A 203 -3.24 7.85 -13.95
CA LEU A 203 -2.42 9.03 -13.66
C LEU A 203 -2.09 9.75 -14.96
N ALA A 204 -2.84 10.81 -15.27
CA ALA A 204 -2.73 11.52 -16.53
C ALA A 204 -2.54 13.03 -16.32
N GLY A 205 -1.61 13.63 -17.07
CA GLY A 205 -1.42 15.08 -17.09
C GLY A 205 -2.66 15.83 -17.62
N SER A 206 -2.70 17.15 -17.39
CA SER A 206 -3.78 17.99 -17.93
C SER A 206 -3.80 17.96 -19.47
N GLY A 207 -4.99 17.92 -20.06
CA GLY A 207 -5.19 17.93 -21.51
C GLY A 207 -4.84 16.63 -22.25
N THR A 208 -4.67 15.51 -21.55
CA THR A 208 -4.36 14.17 -22.12
C THR A 208 -5.57 13.43 -22.73
N GLY A 209 -6.78 13.98 -22.63
CA GLY A 209 -8.00 13.32 -23.13
C GLY A 209 -8.75 12.46 -22.10
N LYS A 210 -8.42 12.57 -20.81
CA LYS A 210 -9.01 11.81 -19.69
C LYS A 210 -10.55 11.78 -19.61
N GLU A 211 -11.21 12.79 -20.17
CA GLU A 211 -12.68 12.92 -20.14
C GLU A 211 -13.38 11.99 -21.15
N PHE A 212 -12.72 11.64 -22.26
CA PHE A 212 -13.36 10.95 -23.36
C PHE A 212 -13.80 9.51 -23.02
N PRO A 213 -12.96 8.64 -22.39
CA PRO A 213 -13.39 7.31 -21.96
C PRO A 213 -14.58 7.37 -20.99
N ARG A 214 -14.62 8.36 -20.09
CA ARG A 214 -15.74 8.57 -19.18
C ARG A 214 -17.05 8.89 -19.91
N LYS A 215 -16.97 9.71 -20.96
CA LYS A 215 -18.12 10.01 -21.84
C LYS A 215 -18.61 8.78 -22.58
N VAL A 216 -17.71 7.94 -23.10
CA VAL A 216 -18.07 6.68 -23.78
C VAL A 216 -18.85 5.77 -22.82
N ASN A 217 -18.30 5.51 -21.63
CA ASN A 217 -18.98 4.71 -20.61
C ASN A 217 -20.36 5.27 -20.24
N ALA A 218 -20.46 6.59 -20.03
CA ALA A 218 -21.72 7.24 -19.71
C ALA A 218 -22.77 7.08 -20.84
N GLN A 219 -22.35 7.17 -22.10
CA GLN A 219 -23.24 6.96 -23.25
C GLN A 219 -23.70 5.51 -23.35
N ILE A 220 -22.80 4.53 -23.17
CA ILE A 220 -23.16 3.11 -23.17
C ILE A 220 -24.17 2.82 -22.06
N LEU A 221 -23.86 3.21 -20.81
CA LEU A 221 -24.74 2.97 -19.66
C LEU A 221 -26.10 3.65 -19.80
N PHE A 222 -26.14 4.85 -20.38
CA PHE A 222 -27.41 5.53 -20.67
C PHE A 222 -28.27 4.74 -21.67
N ARG A 223 -27.66 4.23 -22.74
CA ARG A 223 -28.36 3.47 -23.79
C ARG A 223 -28.91 2.14 -23.30
N VAL A 224 -28.21 1.45 -22.39
CA VAL A 224 -28.64 0.16 -21.82
C VAL A 224 -29.46 0.29 -20.53
N GLY A 225 -29.91 1.52 -20.19
CA GLY A 225 -30.80 1.75 -19.04
C GLY A 225 -30.15 1.69 -17.65
N LEU A 226 -28.81 1.76 -17.57
CA LEU A 226 -28.03 1.66 -16.32
C LEU A 226 -27.47 3.01 -15.82
N ALA A 227 -27.98 4.14 -16.33
CA ALA A 227 -27.52 5.47 -15.93
C ALA A 227 -27.67 5.77 -14.42
N GLY A 228 -28.63 5.13 -13.74
CA GLY A 228 -28.84 5.29 -12.29
C GLY A 228 -27.72 4.73 -11.40
N SER A 229 -26.85 3.91 -11.98
CA SER A 229 -25.67 3.31 -11.34
C SER A 229 -24.36 4.04 -11.65
N LEU A 230 -24.41 5.14 -12.40
CA LEU A 230 -23.24 5.97 -12.70
C LEU A 230 -23.13 7.12 -11.70
N GLY A 231 -21.98 7.23 -11.04
CA GLY A 231 -21.64 8.36 -10.17
C GLY A 231 -20.45 9.15 -10.72
N ASP A 232 -20.48 10.48 -10.59
CA ASP A 232 -19.36 11.35 -10.95
C ASP A 232 -18.38 11.49 -9.76
N LYS A 233 -18.83 12.16 -8.70
CA LYS A 233 -18.06 12.35 -7.45
C LYS A 233 -18.83 11.81 -6.24
N PHE A 234 -18.10 11.22 -5.29
CA PHE A 234 -18.63 10.92 -3.96
C PHE A 234 -18.08 11.93 -2.96
N ALA A 235 -18.98 12.72 -2.35
CA ALA A 235 -18.62 13.76 -1.39
C ALA A 235 -18.43 13.23 0.04
N SER A 236 -19.03 12.09 0.38
CA SER A 236 -18.93 11.44 1.68
C SER A 236 -19.14 9.94 1.57
N GLY A 237 -18.64 9.19 2.55
CA GLY A 237 -18.85 7.74 2.62
C GLY A 237 -20.32 7.35 2.75
N GLU A 238 -21.10 8.18 3.43
CA GLU A 238 -22.56 8.07 3.57
C GLU A 238 -23.28 8.13 2.22
N GLY A 239 -22.79 8.99 1.31
CA GLY A 239 -23.33 9.10 -0.04
C GLY A 239 -23.08 7.85 -0.88
N ILE A 240 -21.94 7.17 -0.68
CA ILE A 240 -21.64 5.89 -1.34
C ILE A 240 -22.62 4.82 -0.87
N GLN A 241 -22.81 4.72 0.45
CA GLN A 241 -23.76 3.78 1.06
C GLN A 241 -25.19 4.01 0.54
N ASP A 242 -25.67 5.26 0.53
CA ASP A 242 -27.02 5.59 0.08
C ASP A 242 -27.23 5.33 -1.43
N ALA A 243 -26.17 5.48 -2.24
CA ALA A 243 -26.20 5.11 -3.66
C ALA A 243 -26.28 3.59 -3.84
N LEU A 244 -25.53 2.82 -3.06
CA LEU A 244 -25.54 1.36 -3.11
C LEU A 244 -26.88 0.77 -2.63
N VAL A 245 -27.53 1.34 -1.63
CA VAL A 245 -28.87 0.89 -1.20
C VAL A 245 -29.88 1.01 -2.34
N ARG A 246 -29.73 2.01 -3.22
CA ARG A 246 -30.63 2.20 -4.36
C ARG A 246 -30.33 1.27 -5.54
N ALA A 247 -29.06 1.07 -5.86
CA ALA A 247 -28.65 0.44 -7.13
C ALA A 247 -28.02 -0.96 -6.96
N GLY A 248 -27.52 -1.31 -5.78
CA GLY A 248 -26.72 -2.52 -5.50
C GLY A 248 -25.33 -2.54 -6.13
N ALA A 249 -25.19 -1.95 -7.32
CA ALA A 249 -23.95 -1.80 -8.06
C ALA A 249 -23.74 -0.35 -8.52
N MET A 250 -22.53 0.18 -8.36
CA MET A 250 -22.16 1.55 -8.76
C MET A 250 -20.83 1.56 -9.54
N LEU A 251 -20.78 2.37 -10.60
CA LEU A 251 -19.55 2.79 -11.28
C LEU A 251 -19.32 4.27 -10.97
N PHE A 252 -18.26 4.58 -10.22
CA PHE A 252 -17.87 5.98 -9.96
C PHE A 252 -16.73 6.39 -10.88
N GLN A 253 -16.94 7.47 -11.64
CA GLN A 253 -15.97 8.00 -12.60
C GLN A 253 -15.45 9.37 -12.18
N ASN A 254 -14.56 9.39 -11.19
CA ASN A 254 -14.14 10.62 -10.52
C ASN A 254 -12.96 11.28 -11.22
N ASP A 255 -13.13 12.52 -11.67
CA ASP A 255 -12.00 13.35 -12.10
C ASP A 255 -11.39 14.11 -10.91
N GLU A 256 -10.06 14.21 -10.91
CA GLU A 256 -9.25 14.83 -9.85
C GLU A 256 -9.38 14.09 -8.52
N MET A 257 -9.16 12.78 -8.57
CA MET A 257 -9.24 11.92 -7.39
C MET A 257 -8.26 12.33 -6.28
N ASP A 258 -7.17 13.01 -6.62
CA ASP A 258 -6.22 13.62 -5.69
C ASP A 258 -6.88 14.68 -4.79
N GLY A 259 -7.88 15.41 -5.29
CA GLY A 259 -8.66 16.34 -4.47
C GLY A 259 -9.46 15.63 -3.37
N VAL A 260 -10.05 14.48 -3.69
CA VAL A 260 -10.80 13.67 -2.71
C VAL A 260 -9.85 13.09 -1.66
N LEU A 261 -8.67 12.59 -2.05
CA LEU A 261 -7.67 12.09 -1.12
C LEU A 261 -7.10 13.19 -0.20
N ARG A 262 -6.88 14.39 -0.73
CA ARG A 262 -6.48 15.54 0.09
C ARG A 262 -7.55 15.94 1.10
N GLN A 263 -8.81 15.96 0.69
CA GLN A 263 -9.92 16.23 1.63
C GLN A 263 -9.97 15.20 2.75
N ILE A 264 -9.79 13.91 2.41
CA ILE A 264 -9.73 12.83 3.40
C ILE A 264 -8.59 13.04 4.40
N ASN A 265 -7.41 13.49 3.97
CA ASN A 265 -6.28 13.73 4.86
C ASN A 265 -6.43 15.00 5.71
N LEU A 266 -7.14 16.02 5.20
CA LEU A 266 -7.36 17.28 5.93
C LEU A 266 -8.46 17.16 7.00
N ASP A 267 -9.41 16.24 6.80
CA ASP A 267 -10.53 15.95 7.73
C ASP A 267 -10.09 15.18 9.00
N HIS A 268 -8.93 15.53 9.57
CA HIS A 268 -8.40 14.96 10.81
C HIS A 268 -9.33 15.14 12.03
N GLU A 269 -10.38 15.97 11.94
CA GLU A 269 -11.24 16.40 13.06
C GLU A 269 -12.67 15.81 13.10
N ASN A 270 -13.15 15.01 12.13
CA ASN A 270 -14.58 14.69 12.07
C ASN A 270 -14.98 13.23 12.41
N ARG A 271 -16.04 13.11 13.24
CA ARG A 271 -16.72 11.90 13.75
C ARG A 271 -17.43 11.02 12.68
N ARG A 272 -17.03 11.09 11.40
CA ARG A 272 -17.66 10.36 10.28
C ARG A 272 -16.78 9.19 9.83
N GLU A 273 -17.38 8.12 9.31
CA GLU A 273 -16.61 7.04 8.67
C GLU A 273 -15.78 7.61 7.51
N SER A 274 -14.47 7.36 7.53
CA SER A 274 -13.57 7.83 6.48
C SER A 274 -13.87 7.09 5.17
N ILE A 275 -13.94 7.84 4.07
CA ILE A 275 -14.19 7.30 2.72
C ILE A 275 -13.28 6.11 2.38
N PRO A 276 -11.95 6.13 2.65
CA PRO A 276 -11.09 4.99 2.38
C PRO A 276 -11.53 3.72 3.12
N ASN A 277 -11.97 3.83 4.38
CA ASN A 277 -12.40 2.67 5.15
C ASN A 277 -13.65 2.03 4.55
N ILE A 278 -14.63 2.85 4.11
CA ILE A 278 -15.82 2.33 3.42
C ILE A 278 -15.43 1.65 2.11
N LEU A 279 -14.54 2.23 1.32
CA LEU A 279 -14.04 1.60 0.09
C LEU A 279 -13.28 0.30 0.38
N LEU A 280 -12.47 0.24 1.43
CA LEU A 280 -11.77 -0.98 1.86
C LEU A 280 -12.76 -2.10 2.21
N THR A 281 -13.80 -1.78 2.97
CA THR A 281 -14.85 -2.72 3.34
C THR A 281 -15.62 -3.17 2.10
N LEU A 282 -16.10 -2.25 1.27
CA LEU A 282 -16.83 -2.56 0.04
C LEU A 282 -16.03 -3.39 -0.96
N TYR A 283 -14.71 -3.20 -1.02
CA TYR A 283 -13.85 -4.00 -1.88
C TYR A 283 -13.83 -5.47 -1.45
N THR A 284 -13.86 -5.71 -0.14
CA THR A 284 -13.74 -7.04 0.47
C THR A 284 -15.11 -7.71 0.60
N SER A 285 -16.16 -6.96 0.90
CA SER A 285 -17.53 -7.47 1.08
C SER A 285 -18.29 -7.68 -0.23
N ALA A 286 -17.63 -7.70 -1.38
CA ALA A 286 -18.32 -7.78 -2.68
C ALA A 286 -19.13 -9.08 -2.87
N ASN A 287 -18.77 -10.13 -2.14
CA ASN A 287 -19.45 -11.42 -2.10
C ASN A 287 -20.20 -11.67 -0.76
N ASP A 288 -20.37 -10.64 0.06
CA ASP A 288 -20.97 -10.74 1.39
C ASP A 288 -22.10 -9.71 1.59
N ILE A 289 -22.81 -9.79 2.71
CA ILE A 289 -23.81 -8.82 3.12
C ILE A 289 -23.11 -7.63 3.78
N TYR A 290 -23.32 -6.44 3.21
CA TYR A 290 -22.78 -5.20 3.75
C TYR A 290 -23.84 -4.44 4.56
N PRO A 291 -23.75 -4.43 5.90
CA PRO A 291 -24.67 -3.66 6.73
C PRO A 291 -24.41 -2.16 6.56
N ILE A 292 -25.48 -1.38 6.40
CA ILE A 292 -25.41 0.07 6.27
C ILE A 292 -25.50 0.71 7.65
N ARG A 293 -24.89 1.90 7.80
CA ARG A 293 -24.99 2.72 9.02
C ARG A 293 -26.44 2.87 9.49
N VAL A 294 -26.66 2.82 10.80
CA VAL A 294 -27.98 3.02 11.41
C VAL A 294 -28.29 4.53 11.45
N LYS A 295 -29.43 4.94 10.88
CA LYS A 295 -29.92 6.33 10.93
C LYS A 295 -30.86 6.53 12.12
N ALA A 296 -30.92 7.75 12.66
CA ALA A 296 -31.84 8.08 13.74
C ALA A 296 -33.30 7.81 13.31
N GLY A 297 -34.06 7.08 14.14
CA GLY A 297 -35.46 6.70 13.84
C GLY A 297 -35.61 5.47 12.94
N GLN A 298 -34.52 4.85 12.51
CA GLN A 298 -34.55 3.63 11.71
C GLN A 298 -34.82 2.42 12.61
N LYS A 299 -35.97 1.76 12.40
CA LYS A 299 -36.39 0.58 13.18
C LYS A 299 -35.82 -0.74 12.65
N GLU A 300 -35.45 -0.79 11.37
CA GLU A 300 -35.00 -1.99 10.67
C GLU A 300 -33.59 -1.81 10.12
N THR A 301 -32.77 -2.85 10.27
CA THR A 301 -31.40 -2.88 9.73
C THR A 301 -31.43 -2.91 8.21
N VAL A 302 -30.88 -1.88 7.57
CA VAL A 302 -30.70 -1.85 6.11
C VAL A 302 -29.34 -2.43 5.78
N HIS A 303 -29.29 -3.29 4.77
CA HIS A 303 -28.06 -3.89 4.27
C HIS A 303 -28.10 -3.89 2.73
N VAL A 304 -26.93 -4.05 2.13
CA VAL A 304 -26.77 -4.31 0.70
C VAL A 304 -26.19 -5.70 0.56
N ASP A 305 -26.93 -6.59 -0.07
CA ASP A 305 -26.49 -7.95 -0.36
C ASP A 305 -25.53 -7.94 -1.56
N GLN A 306 -24.29 -8.41 -1.38
CA GLN A 306 -23.24 -8.44 -2.41
C GLN A 306 -23.07 -7.07 -3.12
N PRO A 307 -22.63 -6.01 -2.40
CA PRO A 307 -22.42 -4.70 -2.99
C PRO A 307 -21.34 -4.75 -4.07
N HIS A 308 -21.55 -4.05 -5.17
CA HIS A 308 -20.52 -3.92 -6.21
C HIS A 308 -20.13 -2.45 -6.43
N VAL A 309 -18.85 -2.14 -6.27
CA VAL A 309 -18.31 -0.83 -6.60
C VAL A 309 -17.12 -0.99 -7.53
N THR A 310 -17.22 -0.35 -8.69
CA THR A 310 -16.07 -0.08 -9.56
C THR A 310 -15.70 1.39 -9.47
N LEU A 311 -14.43 1.69 -9.24
CA LEU A 311 -13.92 3.05 -9.26
C LEU A 311 -13.05 3.25 -10.50
N PHE A 312 -13.30 4.33 -11.23
CA PHE A 312 -12.44 4.82 -12.29
C PHE A 312 -12.07 6.29 -12.01
N GLY A 313 -10.94 6.47 -11.34
CA GLY A 313 -10.38 7.77 -11.02
C GLY A 313 -9.39 8.25 -12.07
N THR A 314 -9.27 9.57 -12.23
CA THR A 314 -8.10 10.18 -12.87
C THR A 314 -7.47 11.24 -11.99
N ALA A 315 -6.14 11.27 -11.93
CA ALA A 315 -5.39 12.25 -11.16
C ALA A 315 -4.08 12.60 -11.87
N THR A 316 -3.43 13.69 -11.48
CA THR A 316 -2.05 13.94 -11.95
C THR A 316 -1.08 13.13 -11.09
N PRO A 317 -0.02 12.52 -11.67
CA PRO A 317 0.90 11.66 -10.92
C PRO A 317 1.45 12.35 -9.68
N GLN A 318 1.96 13.57 -9.84
CA GLN A 318 2.58 14.34 -8.76
C GLN A 318 1.61 14.59 -7.60
N HIS A 319 0.42 15.14 -7.87
CA HIS A 319 -0.52 15.48 -6.80
C HIS A 319 -1.12 14.25 -6.12
N PHE A 320 -1.28 13.15 -6.86
CA PHE A 320 -1.76 11.90 -6.30
C PHE A 320 -0.78 11.34 -5.27
N TYR A 321 0.49 11.11 -5.64
CA TYR A 321 1.44 10.52 -4.70
C TYR A 321 1.78 11.46 -3.54
N GLU A 322 1.84 12.78 -3.76
CA GLU A 322 2.00 13.77 -2.69
C GLU A 322 0.79 13.81 -1.73
N SER A 323 -0.36 13.28 -2.15
CA SER A 323 -1.56 13.16 -1.30
C SER A 323 -1.66 11.84 -0.56
N LEU A 324 -0.74 10.88 -0.75
CA LEU A 324 -0.76 9.64 0.01
C LEU A 324 -0.09 9.83 1.37
N SER A 325 -0.67 9.22 2.40
CA SER A 325 -0.08 9.13 3.74
C SER A 325 0.46 7.72 3.99
N ASN A 326 1.45 7.59 4.89
CA ASN A 326 2.00 6.28 5.26
C ASN A 326 0.89 5.32 5.74
N ARG A 327 -0.08 5.83 6.53
CA ARG A 327 -1.26 5.07 6.95
C ARG A 327 -2.06 4.45 5.78
N MET A 328 -2.20 5.16 4.66
CA MET A 328 -2.94 4.64 3.49
C MET A 328 -2.15 3.58 2.71
N LEU A 329 -0.82 3.60 2.82
CA LEU A 329 0.05 2.59 2.23
C LEU A 329 -0.02 1.29 3.03
N THR A 330 0.00 1.37 4.36
CA THR A 330 0.04 0.20 5.25
C THR A 330 -1.34 -0.41 5.54
N ASN A 331 -2.43 0.37 5.52
CA ASN A 331 -3.79 -0.15 5.77
C ASN A 331 -4.41 -0.93 4.60
N GLY A 332 -3.68 -1.12 3.50
CA GLY A 332 -4.11 -1.87 2.33
C GLY A 332 -5.05 -1.14 1.36
N PHE A 333 -5.28 0.17 1.52
CA PHE A 333 -6.03 0.96 0.53
C PHE A 333 -5.24 1.07 -0.77
N PHE A 334 -3.95 1.43 -0.66
CA PHE A 334 -3.05 1.53 -1.80
C PHE A 334 -2.93 0.20 -2.58
N ALA A 335 -2.85 -0.93 -1.86
CA ALA A 335 -2.73 -2.28 -2.44
C ALA A 335 -3.94 -2.73 -3.28
N ARG A 336 -5.11 -2.09 -3.09
CA ARG A 336 -6.35 -2.39 -3.85
C ARG A 336 -6.54 -1.50 -5.08
N LEU A 337 -5.75 -0.43 -5.21
CA LEU A 337 -5.77 0.43 -6.38
C LEU A 337 -4.95 -0.19 -7.49
N SER A 338 -5.49 -0.22 -8.71
CA SER A 338 -4.74 -0.45 -9.94
C SER A 338 -4.37 0.88 -10.55
N ILE A 339 -3.13 1.32 -10.28
CA ILE A 339 -2.61 2.62 -10.70
C ILE A 339 -1.89 2.47 -12.04
N ILE A 340 -2.41 3.15 -13.07
CA ILE A 340 -1.91 3.11 -14.44
C ILE A 340 -1.32 4.47 -14.79
N ASP A 341 0.00 4.51 -15.04
CA ASP A 341 0.71 5.73 -15.45
C ASP A 341 0.42 6.03 -16.92
N VAL A 342 -0.37 7.08 -17.15
CA VAL A 342 -0.67 7.55 -18.50
C VAL A 342 0.48 8.44 -18.90
N GLY A 343 1.34 7.89 -19.77
CA GLY A 343 2.53 8.57 -20.27
C GLY A 343 2.22 9.87 -21.03
N ARG A 344 3.16 10.29 -21.88
CA ARG A 344 3.02 11.58 -22.58
C ARG A 344 1.79 11.59 -23.49
N ARG A 345 1.17 12.77 -23.59
CA ARG A 345 0.07 13.01 -24.53
C ARG A 345 0.54 12.74 -25.96
N GLY A 346 -0.21 11.91 -26.68
CA GLY A 346 0.00 11.65 -28.10
C GLY A 346 -0.44 12.80 -29.02
N ALA A 347 -0.22 12.63 -30.32
CA ALA A 347 -0.73 13.56 -31.33
C ALA A 347 -2.27 13.61 -31.28
N GLY A 348 -2.83 14.78 -31.52
CA GLY A 348 -4.27 14.94 -31.63
C GLY A 348 -4.80 14.45 -32.96
N GLN A 349 -6.11 14.19 -33.00
CA GLN A 349 -6.85 13.86 -34.22
C GLN A 349 -8.20 14.58 -34.25
N THR A 350 -8.87 14.55 -35.39
CA THR A 350 -10.26 15.05 -35.49
C THR A 350 -11.16 14.17 -34.64
N PRO A 351 -11.87 14.72 -33.64
CA PRO A 351 -12.63 13.92 -32.70
C PRO A 351 -13.91 13.38 -33.32
N GLY A 352 -14.24 12.14 -32.95
CA GLY A 352 -15.56 11.55 -33.15
C GLY A 352 -16.54 11.97 -32.05
N SER A 353 -17.74 11.40 -32.10
CA SER A 353 -18.78 11.61 -31.08
C SER A 353 -18.91 10.38 -30.19
N ALA A 354 -18.81 10.56 -28.87
CA ALA A 354 -19.08 9.49 -27.91
C ALA A 354 -20.53 8.96 -27.98
N ARG A 355 -21.45 9.68 -28.66
CA ARG A 355 -22.84 9.24 -28.88
C ARG A 355 -22.96 8.17 -29.96
N ASN A 356 -21.98 8.08 -30.85
CA ASN A 356 -21.99 7.20 -32.02
C ASN A 356 -21.32 5.87 -31.67
N VAL A 357 -21.72 5.28 -30.55
CA VAL A 357 -21.23 3.97 -30.12
C VAL A 357 -21.70 2.91 -31.12
N PRO A 358 -20.81 2.05 -31.65
CA PRO A 358 -21.17 0.92 -32.49
C PRO A 358 -22.22 -0.01 -31.86
N ASP A 359 -23.13 -0.54 -32.68
CA ASP A 359 -24.18 -1.46 -32.23
C ASP A 359 -23.60 -2.74 -31.60
N SER A 360 -22.47 -3.25 -32.11
CA SER A 360 -21.80 -4.43 -31.55
C SER A 360 -21.41 -4.27 -30.07
N ILE A 361 -21.03 -3.05 -29.66
CA ILE A 361 -20.73 -2.73 -28.25
C ILE A 361 -22.03 -2.65 -27.45
N LEU A 362 -23.06 -2.01 -28.01
CA LEU A 362 -24.35 -1.86 -27.34
C LEU A 362 -25.04 -3.20 -27.13
N GLU A 363 -24.96 -4.12 -28.09
CA GLU A 363 -25.52 -5.47 -27.99
C GLU A 363 -24.91 -6.26 -26.83
N ILE A 364 -23.58 -6.25 -26.68
CA ILE A 364 -22.90 -6.95 -25.59
C ILE A 364 -23.19 -6.26 -24.24
N ALA A 365 -23.18 -4.93 -24.21
CA ALA A 365 -23.50 -4.18 -22.99
C ALA A 365 -24.96 -4.40 -22.55
N GLN A 366 -25.89 -4.47 -23.51
CA GLN A 366 -27.30 -4.78 -23.28
C GLN A 366 -27.46 -6.21 -22.79
N TRP A 367 -26.76 -7.18 -23.41
CA TRP A 367 -26.74 -8.56 -22.94
C TRP A 367 -26.31 -8.64 -21.48
N TRP A 368 -25.22 -7.96 -21.10
CA TRP A 368 -24.83 -7.90 -19.69
C TRP A 368 -25.92 -7.25 -18.85
N ALA A 369 -26.48 -6.11 -19.27
CA ALA A 369 -27.53 -5.41 -18.54
C ALA A 369 -28.76 -6.28 -18.26
N ASP A 370 -29.10 -7.19 -19.17
CA ASP A 370 -30.24 -8.10 -19.08
C ASP A 370 -29.90 -9.44 -18.42
N PHE A 371 -28.63 -9.85 -18.43
CA PHE A 371 -28.19 -11.12 -17.87
C PHE A 371 -28.47 -11.20 -16.35
N ARG A 372 -29.29 -12.18 -15.97
CA ARG A 372 -29.61 -12.54 -14.58
C ARG A 372 -29.26 -14.02 -14.38
N PRO A 373 -28.15 -14.33 -13.70
CA PRO A 373 -27.69 -15.71 -13.54
C PRO A 373 -28.46 -16.52 -12.49
N GLY A 374 -29.18 -15.85 -11.57
CA GLY A 374 -29.92 -16.51 -10.51
C GLY A 374 -31.24 -17.11 -10.96
N SER A 375 -31.91 -17.77 -10.01
CA SER A 375 -33.19 -18.42 -10.25
C SER A 375 -34.33 -17.85 -9.39
N GLY A 376 -35.43 -17.45 -10.04
CA GLY A 376 -36.72 -17.20 -9.41
C GLY A 376 -37.07 -15.73 -9.17
N ASN A 377 -38.12 -15.49 -8.37
CA ASN A 377 -38.74 -14.15 -8.26
C ASN A 377 -37.96 -13.15 -7.38
N LEU A 378 -36.84 -13.56 -6.78
CA LEU A 378 -36.00 -12.75 -5.87
C LEU A 378 -34.62 -12.39 -6.45
N GLU A 379 -34.38 -12.66 -7.74
CA GLU A 379 -33.11 -12.38 -8.44
C GLU A 379 -32.61 -10.92 -8.30
N ASN A 380 -33.52 -9.97 -8.07
CA ASN A 380 -33.17 -8.56 -7.87
C ASN A 380 -32.63 -8.25 -6.46
N PHE A 381 -32.92 -9.11 -5.48
CA PHE A 381 -32.55 -8.91 -4.08
C PHE A 381 -31.30 -9.71 -3.72
N HIS A 382 -31.22 -10.98 -4.12
CA HIS A 382 -30.06 -11.86 -3.90
C HIS A 382 -29.41 -12.27 -5.23
N PRO A 383 -28.22 -11.75 -5.57
CA PRO A 383 -27.49 -12.19 -6.76
C PRO A 383 -26.92 -13.59 -6.56
N GLU A 384 -27.17 -14.48 -7.52
CA GLU A 384 -26.53 -15.78 -7.61
C GLU A 384 -25.57 -15.76 -8.82
N PRO A 385 -24.34 -15.22 -8.66
CA PRO A 385 -23.44 -15.05 -9.78
C PRO A 385 -23.05 -16.39 -10.41
N ARG A 386 -22.92 -16.39 -11.74
CA ARG A 386 -22.43 -17.55 -12.48
C ARG A 386 -20.94 -17.75 -12.17
N GLU A 387 -20.60 -18.94 -11.70
CA GLU A 387 -19.20 -19.35 -11.56
C GLU A 387 -18.54 -19.49 -12.93
N VAL A 388 -17.37 -18.87 -13.08
CA VAL A 388 -16.52 -18.91 -14.27
C VAL A 388 -15.32 -19.82 -13.97
N PRO A 389 -15.28 -21.05 -14.52
CA PRO A 389 -14.25 -22.01 -14.15
C PRO A 389 -12.87 -21.60 -14.69
N PHE A 390 -11.82 -22.05 -14.01
CA PHE A 390 -10.48 -22.08 -14.57
C PHE A 390 -10.33 -23.34 -15.42
N ASP A 391 -9.60 -23.26 -16.54
CA ASP A 391 -9.11 -24.47 -17.19
C ASP A 391 -7.92 -25.06 -16.42
N PRO A 392 -7.56 -26.35 -16.62
CA PRO A 392 -6.52 -26.98 -15.82
C PRO A 392 -5.15 -26.29 -15.89
N GLU A 393 -4.79 -25.74 -17.05
CA GLU A 393 -3.52 -25.01 -17.24
C GLU A 393 -3.55 -23.66 -16.49
N ALA A 394 -4.70 -22.97 -16.49
CA ALA A 394 -4.89 -21.75 -15.71
C ALA A 394 -4.83 -21.99 -14.20
N GLU A 395 -5.36 -23.11 -13.70
CA GLU A 395 -5.26 -23.46 -12.28
C GLU A 395 -3.80 -23.62 -11.83
N GLU A 396 -2.98 -24.30 -12.64
CA GLU A 396 -1.55 -24.43 -12.36
C GLU A 396 -0.84 -23.07 -12.39
N SER A 397 -1.14 -22.23 -13.39
CA SER A 397 -0.57 -20.89 -13.51
C SER A 397 -0.95 -19.98 -12.34
N VAL A 398 -2.18 -20.08 -11.82
CA VAL A 398 -2.64 -19.36 -10.63
C VAL A 398 -1.85 -19.77 -9.38
N GLU A 399 -1.52 -21.05 -9.25
CA GLU A 399 -0.72 -21.56 -8.14
C GLU A 399 0.74 -21.09 -8.21
N GLN A 400 1.30 -21.02 -9.41
CA GLN A 400 2.61 -20.39 -9.65
C GLN A 400 2.60 -18.90 -9.27
N LEU A 401 1.58 -18.15 -9.70
CA LEU A 401 1.38 -16.76 -9.30
C LEU A 401 1.31 -16.60 -7.78
N ARG A 402 0.55 -17.46 -7.08
CA ARG A 402 0.47 -17.45 -5.61
C ARG A 402 1.86 -17.59 -4.99
N SER A 403 2.61 -18.61 -5.42
CA SER A 403 3.98 -18.88 -4.95
C SER A 403 4.93 -17.70 -5.19
N MET A 404 4.85 -17.06 -6.37
CA MET A 404 5.64 -15.85 -6.69
C MET A 404 5.31 -14.69 -5.74
N THR A 405 4.02 -14.42 -5.51
CA THR A 405 3.59 -13.32 -4.63
C THR A 405 3.93 -13.57 -3.16
N GLU A 406 3.88 -14.82 -2.69
CA GLU A 406 4.30 -15.21 -1.35
C GLU A 406 5.81 -15.05 -1.15
N ALA A 407 6.62 -15.37 -2.16
CA ALA A 407 8.06 -15.13 -2.11
C ALA A 407 8.39 -13.64 -1.98
N GLU A 408 7.69 -12.76 -2.72
CA GLU A 408 7.84 -11.30 -2.60
C GLU A 408 7.34 -10.79 -1.24
N TYR A 409 6.23 -11.31 -0.75
CA TYR A 409 5.71 -10.98 0.59
C TYR A 409 6.70 -11.34 1.70
N ASN A 410 7.24 -12.56 1.67
CA ASN A 410 8.22 -13.02 2.66
C ASN A 410 9.52 -12.21 2.60
N ARG A 411 9.92 -11.76 1.41
CA ARG A 411 11.07 -10.85 1.23
C ARG A 411 10.79 -9.48 1.86
N ALA A 412 9.60 -8.93 1.64
CA ALA A 412 9.18 -7.66 2.24
C ALA A 412 9.10 -7.76 3.78
N GLU A 413 8.55 -8.85 4.30
CA GLU A 413 8.48 -9.12 5.74
C GLU A 413 9.89 -9.24 6.37
N ALA A 414 10.80 -9.99 5.73
CA ALA A 414 12.18 -10.10 6.19
C ALA A 414 12.91 -8.74 6.19
N ALA A 415 12.59 -7.86 5.24
CA ALA A 415 13.08 -6.50 5.15
C ALA A 415 12.36 -5.50 6.08
N ARG A 416 11.28 -5.93 6.77
CA ARG A 416 10.38 -5.07 7.57
C ARG A 416 9.77 -3.91 6.78
N ASP A 417 9.54 -4.12 5.49
CA ASP A 417 8.86 -3.16 4.63
C ASP A 417 7.35 -3.42 4.67
N GLU A 418 6.66 -2.76 5.61
CA GLU A 418 5.21 -2.87 5.79
C GLU A 418 4.43 -2.45 4.53
N VAL A 419 4.95 -1.51 3.75
CA VAL A 419 4.29 -1.01 2.53
C VAL A 419 4.35 -2.08 1.43
N ALA A 420 5.52 -2.66 1.20
CA ALA A 420 5.68 -3.77 0.27
C ALA A 420 4.90 -5.01 0.71
N GLN A 421 4.94 -5.34 1.99
CA GLN A 421 4.18 -6.46 2.55
C GLN A 421 2.67 -6.30 2.29
N ALA A 422 2.12 -5.11 2.56
CA ALA A 422 0.71 -4.81 2.28
C ALA A 422 0.38 -4.91 0.78
N ALA A 423 1.24 -4.41 -0.11
CA ALA A 423 1.03 -4.46 -1.55
C ALA A 423 1.07 -5.90 -2.11
N TRP A 424 2.07 -6.69 -1.72
CA TRP A 424 2.22 -8.06 -2.20
C TRP A 424 1.08 -8.98 -1.72
N SER A 425 0.54 -8.75 -0.53
CA SER A 425 -0.58 -9.52 0.03
C SER A 425 -1.85 -9.52 -0.84
N ARG A 426 -2.03 -8.53 -1.71
CA ARG A 426 -3.22 -8.40 -2.58
C ARG A 426 -2.95 -8.63 -4.06
N THR A 427 -1.69 -8.85 -4.44
CA THR A 427 -1.32 -8.96 -5.86
C THR A 427 -1.96 -10.18 -6.52
N CYS A 428 -1.97 -11.34 -5.86
CA CYS A 428 -2.62 -12.55 -6.37
C CYS A 428 -4.14 -12.38 -6.49
N GLU A 429 -4.79 -11.77 -5.49
CA GLU A 429 -6.24 -11.48 -5.54
C GLU A 429 -6.58 -10.54 -6.70
N ASN A 430 -5.82 -9.46 -6.87
CA ASN A 430 -6.02 -8.49 -7.95
C ASN A 430 -5.84 -9.15 -9.33
N ALA A 431 -4.82 -9.98 -9.50
CA ALA A 431 -4.61 -10.73 -10.74
C ALA A 431 -5.78 -11.67 -11.06
N LYS A 432 -6.32 -12.40 -10.08
CA LYS A 432 -7.51 -13.25 -10.29
C LYS A 432 -8.74 -12.44 -10.74
N LYS A 433 -8.96 -11.27 -10.14
CA LYS A 433 -10.04 -10.35 -10.57
C LYS A 433 -9.83 -9.86 -12.00
N LEU A 434 -8.60 -9.49 -12.36
CA LEU A 434 -8.24 -9.08 -13.72
C LEU A 434 -8.48 -10.22 -14.73
N ALA A 435 -8.08 -11.45 -14.40
CA ALA A 435 -8.30 -12.62 -15.24
C ALA A 435 -9.80 -12.93 -15.46
N LEU A 436 -10.62 -12.77 -14.42
CA LEU A 436 -12.08 -12.90 -14.52
C LEU A 436 -12.69 -11.84 -15.47
N ILE A 437 -12.23 -10.58 -15.38
CA ILE A 437 -12.66 -9.50 -16.28
C ILE A 437 -12.23 -9.79 -17.71
N TYR A 438 -10.99 -10.27 -17.91
CA TYR A 438 -10.47 -10.67 -19.21
C TYR A 438 -11.34 -11.77 -19.83
N ALA A 439 -11.63 -12.85 -19.09
CA ALA A 439 -12.44 -13.97 -19.57
C ALA A 439 -13.88 -13.53 -19.91
N SER A 440 -14.47 -12.68 -19.06
CA SER A 440 -15.80 -12.10 -19.28
C SER A 440 -15.87 -11.19 -20.51
N SER A 441 -14.75 -10.53 -20.81
CA SER A 441 -14.60 -9.70 -22.00
C SER A 441 -14.45 -10.55 -23.26
N GLU A 442 -13.59 -11.58 -23.22
CA GLU A 442 -13.31 -12.49 -24.34
C GLU A 442 -14.58 -13.18 -24.83
N ASN A 443 -15.35 -13.76 -23.91
CA ASN A 443 -16.61 -14.43 -24.20
C ASN A 443 -17.62 -14.18 -23.08
N HIS A 444 -18.55 -13.27 -23.31
CA HIS A 444 -19.58 -12.94 -22.33
C HIS A 444 -20.63 -14.05 -22.15
N LEU A 445 -20.85 -14.89 -23.17
CA LEU A 445 -21.89 -15.94 -23.14
C LEU A 445 -21.46 -17.13 -22.28
N GLU A 446 -20.24 -17.62 -22.51
CA GLU A 446 -19.64 -18.78 -21.85
C GLU A 446 -18.17 -18.46 -21.48
N PRO A 447 -17.96 -17.59 -20.48
CA PRO A 447 -16.62 -17.25 -20.04
C PRO A 447 -15.93 -18.47 -19.40
N VAL A 448 -14.64 -18.62 -19.66
CA VAL A 448 -13.74 -19.59 -19.00
C VAL A 448 -12.41 -18.87 -18.78
N ILE A 449 -11.86 -18.96 -17.57
CA ILE A 449 -10.56 -18.36 -17.26
C ILE A 449 -9.47 -19.30 -17.75
N ARG A 450 -8.97 -19.02 -18.96
CA ARG A 450 -7.90 -19.80 -19.62
C ARG A 450 -6.52 -19.28 -19.29
N LEU A 451 -5.50 -20.09 -19.59
CA LEU A 451 -4.09 -19.73 -19.40
C LEU A 451 -3.72 -18.32 -19.90
N PRO A 452 -4.08 -17.86 -21.11
CA PRO A 452 -3.73 -16.51 -21.57
C PRO A 452 -4.27 -15.38 -20.68
N ALA A 453 -5.45 -15.57 -20.08
CA ALA A 453 -6.04 -14.60 -19.17
C ALA A 453 -5.23 -14.49 -17.87
N VAL A 454 -4.75 -15.63 -17.35
CA VAL A 454 -3.93 -15.69 -16.13
C VAL A 454 -2.53 -15.16 -16.37
N GLU A 455 -1.90 -15.49 -17.51
CA GLU A 455 -0.58 -14.98 -17.88
C GLU A 455 -0.60 -13.46 -18.03
N TRP A 456 -1.58 -12.94 -18.77
CA TRP A 456 -1.79 -11.50 -18.93
C TRP A 456 -2.01 -10.81 -17.58
N ALA A 457 -2.92 -11.35 -16.75
CA ALA A 457 -3.24 -10.76 -15.46
C ALA A 457 -2.06 -10.81 -14.48
N THR A 458 -1.28 -11.89 -14.51
CA THR A 458 -0.05 -12.06 -13.73
C THR A 458 0.98 -11.01 -14.14
N ALA A 459 1.24 -10.87 -15.45
CA ALA A 459 2.20 -9.89 -15.96
C ALA A 459 1.79 -8.46 -15.57
N LEU A 460 0.52 -8.10 -15.75
CA LEU A 460 0.00 -6.78 -15.42
C LEU A 460 0.05 -6.51 -13.91
N ALA A 461 -0.43 -7.43 -13.08
CA ALA A 461 -0.47 -7.24 -11.62
C ALA A 461 0.93 -7.17 -11.01
N MET A 462 1.84 -8.07 -11.40
CA MET A 462 3.23 -8.06 -10.90
C MET A 462 3.97 -6.79 -11.31
N HIS A 463 3.81 -6.34 -12.56
CA HIS A 463 4.38 -5.08 -13.02
C HIS A 463 3.80 -3.89 -12.25
N GLN A 464 2.47 -3.84 -12.12
CA GLN A 464 1.77 -2.78 -11.41
C GLN A 464 2.24 -2.67 -9.94
N THR A 465 2.31 -3.79 -9.21
CA THR A 465 2.76 -3.78 -7.81
C THR A 465 4.18 -3.25 -7.68
N ARG A 466 5.12 -3.71 -8.52
CA ARG A 466 6.50 -3.21 -8.51
C ARG A 466 6.58 -1.72 -8.82
N ARG A 467 5.83 -1.26 -9.84
CA ARG A 467 5.80 0.16 -10.24
C ARG A 467 5.19 1.03 -9.14
N GLN A 468 4.16 0.54 -8.47
CA GLN A 468 3.53 1.22 -7.34
C GLN A 468 4.46 1.39 -6.16
N LEU A 469 5.19 0.34 -5.78
CA LEU A 469 6.20 0.40 -4.72
C LEU A 469 7.33 1.38 -5.08
N TYR A 470 7.80 1.35 -6.32
CA TYR A 470 8.80 2.29 -6.81
C TYR A 470 8.34 3.75 -6.69
N LEU A 471 7.11 4.04 -7.15
CA LEU A 471 6.56 5.39 -7.13
C LEU A 471 6.22 5.82 -5.69
N ALA A 472 5.76 4.92 -4.83
CA ALA A 472 5.53 5.19 -3.41
C ALA A 472 6.84 5.63 -2.73
N ALA A 473 7.91 4.84 -2.88
CA ALA A 473 9.25 5.17 -2.35
C ALA A 473 9.82 6.47 -2.94
N THR A 474 9.39 6.86 -4.15
CA THR A 474 9.90 8.05 -4.85
C THR A 474 9.18 9.34 -4.46
N TYR A 475 7.90 9.27 -4.06
CA TYR A 475 7.06 10.46 -3.87
C TYR A 475 6.44 10.60 -2.49
N VAL A 476 6.20 9.51 -1.76
CA VAL A 476 5.51 9.56 -0.46
C VAL A 476 6.52 9.92 0.62
N ALA A 477 6.29 11.06 1.27
CA ALA A 477 7.14 11.58 2.32
C ALA A 477 6.45 11.49 3.69
N GLU A 478 7.24 11.25 4.72
CA GLU A 478 6.74 11.20 6.10
C GLU A 478 6.56 12.59 6.72
N ASN A 479 7.35 13.55 6.26
CA ASN A 479 7.33 14.92 6.74
C ASN A 479 7.80 15.91 5.64
N PRO A 480 7.59 17.23 5.80
CA PRO A 480 7.95 18.22 4.79
C PRO A 480 9.44 18.21 4.40
N PHE A 481 10.34 17.98 5.35
CA PHE A 481 11.77 17.92 5.07
C PHE A 481 12.14 16.68 4.25
N HIS A 482 11.56 15.53 4.57
CA HIS A 482 11.69 14.32 3.76
C HIS A 482 11.13 14.53 2.34
N ALA A 483 10.04 15.28 2.19
CA ALA A 483 9.48 15.61 0.87
C ALA A 483 10.48 16.40 0.01
N ASP A 484 11.19 17.36 0.62
CA ASP A 484 12.24 18.11 -0.07
C ASP A 484 13.46 17.23 -0.40
N CYS A 485 13.83 16.29 0.48
CA CYS A 485 14.89 15.30 0.21
C CYS A 485 14.54 14.46 -1.04
N LEU A 486 13.37 13.83 -1.06
CA LEU A 486 12.90 13.04 -2.20
C LEU A 486 12.82 13.88 -3.48
N LYS A 487 12.37 15.14 -3.38
CA LYS A 487 12.33 16.07 -4.51
C LYS A 487 13.72 16.34 -5.08
N LEU A 488 14.74 16.49 -4.24
CA LEU A 488 16.12 16.65 -4.68
C LEU A 488 16.63 15.39 -5.39
N LEU A 489 16.46 14.22 -4.78
CA LEU A 489 16.88 12.94 -5.36
C LEU A 489 16.23 12.70 -6.72
N ARG A 490 14.93 12.98 -6.88
CA ARG A 490 14.23 12.91 -8.17
C ARG A 490 14.89 13.82 -9.21
N LYS A 491 15.23 15.06 -8.85
CA LYS A 491 15.85 16.02 -9.76
C LYS A 491 17.25 15.58 -10.21
N LEU A 492 17.98 14.87 -9.36
CA LEU A 492 19.24 14.22 -9.74
C LEU A 492 18.99 12.99 -10.63
N ARG A 493 18.05 12.09 -10.29
CA ARG A 493 17.72 10.91 -11.14
C ARG A 493 17.28 11.30 -12.56
N GLU A 494 16.54 12.39 -12.69
CA GLU A 494 16.07 12.94 -13.97
C GLU A 494 17.17 13.68 -14.76
N ALA A 495 18.31 13.97 -14.14
CA ALA A 495 19.40 14.70 -14.79
C ALA A 495 20.30 13.77 -15.62
N PRO A 496 20.90 14.28 -16.72
CA PRO A 496 21.98 13.57 -17.40
C PRO A 496 23.08 13.19 -16.39
N GLU A 497 23.65 11.98 -16.51
CA GLU A 497 24.70 11.48 -15.61
C GLU A 497 24.31 11.42 -14.12
N ARG A 498 23.01 11.54 -13.81
CA ARG A 498 22.49 11.60 -12.44
C ARG A 498 23.15 12.69 -11.58
N SER A 499 23.61 13.77 -12.21
CA SER A 499 24.37 14.84 -11.59
C SER A 499 23.86 16.22 -11.98
N LEU A 500 23.96 17.20 -11.06
CA LEU A 500 23.62 18.60 -11.33
C LEU A 500 24.58 19.57 -10.63
N PRO A 501 24.96 20.68 -11.29
CA PRO A 501 25.68 21.78 -10.65
C PRO A 501 24.87 22.45 -9.55
N HIS A 502 25.55 22.95 -8.52
CA HIS A 502 24.93 23.59 -7.35
C HIS A 502 23.93 24.70 -7.72
N SER A 503 24.32 25.63 -8.60
CA SER A 503 23.48 26.76 -9.01
C SER A 503 22.20 26.31 -9.73
N VAL A 504 22.29 25.24 -10.54
CA VAL A 504 21.17 24.66 -11.27
C VAL A 504 20.23 23.95 -10.30
N LEU A 505 20.78 23.13 -9.41
CA LEU A 505 19.99 22.36 -8.45
C LEU A 505 19.26 23.28 -7.46
N LEU A 506 19.96 24.27 -6.89
CA LEU A 506 19.36 25.27 -5.99
C LEU A 506 18.21 26.03 -6.68
N LYS A 507 18.41 26.45 -7.94
CA LYS A 507 17.37 27.14 -8.73
C LYS A 507 16.15 26.23 -8.99
N ARG A 508 16.36 24.94 -9.22
CA ARG A 508 15.28 23.96 -9.43
C ARG A 508 14.51 23.64 -8.15
N MET A 509 15.18 23.65 -6.99
CA MET A 509 14.53 23.37 -5.70
C MET A 509 13.57 24.48 -5.25
N LYS A 510 13.86 25.74 -5.62
CA LYS A 510 13.07 26.93 -5.26
C LYS A 510 12.90 27.10 -3.73
N MET A 511 13.97 26.89 -2.98
CA MET A 511 14.01 27.03 -1.52
C MET A 511 15.12 27.99 -1.08
N ARG A 512 15.16 28.35 0.21
CA ARG A 512 16.20 29.24 0.74
C ARG A 512 17.56 28.51 0.72
N SER A 513 18.64 29.26 0.46
CA SER A 513 19.99 28.70 0.38
C SER A 513 20.44 28.00 1.67
N ARG A 514 19.97 28.46 2.85
CA ARG A 514 20.25 27.79 4.12
C ARG A 514 19.63 26.39 4.16
N ASP A 515 18.32 26.30 3.97
CA ASP A 515 17.58 25.03 3.97
C ASP A 515 18.16 24.04 2.93
N PHE A 516 18.58 24.54 1.77
CA PHE A 516 19.23 23.72 0.75
C PHE A 516 20.56 23.10 1.21
N ARG A 517 21.37 23.85 1.98
CA ARG A 517 22.65 23.32 2.51
C ARG A 517 22.38 22.23 3.54
N ASP A 518 21.46 22.46 4.47
CA ASP A 518 21.09 21.50 5.50
C ASP A 518 20.56 20.20 4.87
N LEU A 519 19.80 20.33 3.77
CA LEU A 519 19.29 19.20 3.00
C LEU A 519 20.41 18.41 2.29
N ILE A 520 21.31 19.09 1.57
CA ILE A 520 22.47 18.43 0.92
C ILE A 520 23.34 17.74 1.96
N GLU A 521 23.65 18.41 3.07
CA GLU A 521 24.45 17.83 4.15
C GLU A 521 23.81 16.55 4.69
N THR A 522 22.49 16.57 4.90
CA THR A 522 21.75 15.39 5.32
C THR A 522 21.86 14.26 4.30
N LEU A 523 21.68 14.53 3.01
CA LEU A 523 21.76 13.51 1.96
C LEU A 523 23.18 12.95 1.75
N VAL A 524 24.21 13.77 1.99
CA VAL A 524 25.61 13.33 1.98
C VAL A 524 25.90 12.44 3.17
N GLN A 525 25.42 12.81 4.37
CA GLN A 525 25.57 11.99 5.58
C GLN A 525 24.82 10.65 5.48
N ARG A 526 23.72 10.61 4.73
CA ARG A 526 23.00 9.38 4.38
C ARG A 526 23.68 8.53 3.30
N GLY A 527 24.74 9.05 2.65
CA GLY A 527 25.39 8.35 1.55
C GLY A 527 24.56 8.30 0.26
N GLU A 528 23.50 9.10 0.13
CA GLU A 528 22.65 9.11 -1.07
C GLU A 528 23.17 10.08 -2.14
N VAL A 529 23.92 11.10 -1.74
CA VAL A 529 24.47 12.14 -2.63
C VAL A 529 25.96 12.30 -2.37
N GLN A 530 26.75 12.34 -3.44
CA GLN A 530 28.17 12.70 -3.41
C GLN A 530 28.40 14.11 -3.95
N VAL A 531 29.40 14.80 -3.39
CA VAL A 531 29.78 16.15 -3.78
C VAL A 531 31.11 16.10 -4.52
N THR A 532 31.11 16.51 -5.80
CA THR A 532 32.34 16.64 -6.59
C THR A 532 32.67 18.11 -6.76
N THR A 533 33.92 18.49 -6.49
CA THR A 533 34.39 19.87 -6.68
C THR A 533 35.45 19.90 -7.78
N THR A 534 35.14 20.53 -8.90
CA THR A 534 36.05 20.61 -10.06
C THR A 534 36.74 21.98 -10.06
N PRO A 535 38.10 22.02 -10.08
CA PRO A 535 38.84 23.28 -10.20
C PRO A 535 38.50 23.97 -11.52
N SER A 536 38.18 25.25 -11.49
CA SER A 536 37.99 26.08 -12.69
C SER A 536 38.89 27.31 -12.59
N ALA A 537 39.12 28.02 -13.70
CA ALA A 537 39.91 29.26 -13.72
C ALA A 537 39.30 30.39 -12.85
N GLY A 538 38.09 30.20 -12.32
CA GLY A 538 37.41 31.10 -11.38
C GLY A 538 37.00 30.39 -10.08
N ARG A 539 35.76 30.59 -9.63
CA ARG A 539 35.23 29.90 -8.44
C ARG A 539 35.09 28.40 -8.76
N PRO A 540 35.53 27.49 -7.87
CA PRO A 540 35.39 26.05 -8.09
C PRO A 540 33.92 25.68 -8.31
N THR A 541 33.68 24.81 -9.28
CA THR A 541 32.34 24.33 -9.61
C THR A 541 32.01 23.17 -8.69
N VAL A 542 30.90 23.29 -7.97
CA VAL A 542 30.39 22.22 -7.09
C VAL A 542 29.26 21.51 -7.81
N GLU A 543 29.37 20.19 -7.93
CA GLU A 543 28.38 19.30 -8.52
C GLU A 543 27.92 18.27 -7.50
N TYR A 544 26.64 17.93 -7.56
CA TYR A 544 26.01 16.92 -6.74
C TYR A 544 25.61 15.76 -7.64
N ALA A 545 26.00 14.54 -7.29
CA ALA A 545 25.62 13.33 -8.02
C ALA A 545 25.01 12.31 -7.06
N LEU A 546 24.12 11.46 -7.56
CA LEU A 546 23.64 10.31 -6.79
C LEU A 546 24.78 9.31 -6.58
N VAL A 547 24.81 8.68 -5.41
CA VAL A 547 25.65 7.52 -5.16
C VAL A 547 24.96 6.30 -5.79
N GLU A 548 25.73 5.47 -6.50
CA GLU A 548 25.23 4.26 -7.18
C GLU A 548 25.00 3.09 -6.22
#